data_AF-A0A2L1GKK8-F1
#
_entry.id   AF-A0A2L1GKK8-F1
#
_cell.length_a   1.000
_cell.length_b   1.000
_cell.length_c   1.000
_cell.angle_alpha   90.00
_cell.angle_beta   90.00
_cell.angle_gamma   90.00
#
_symmetry.space_group_name_H-M   'P 1'
#
loop_
_entity.id
_entity.type
_entity.pdbx_description
1 polymer ?
#
loop_
_entity_poly.entity_id
_entity_poly.type
_entity_poly.pdbx_seq_one_letter_code
_entity_poly.pdbx_strand_id
1 'polypeptide(L)'
;MAQAGEKQGQVKPRVKYYQIKDTGWNVCRDMVKNLNKLQPSQASFWCKLRFHPDMPQFSEPEWEVLKIEDNWQMIYELSNYWVKTSDRLPFAKWRAQYLRDMQNGYIEGEKLPSGVSYRLPFRPSLRRAKVRFEQNGPLVTVVSYTGLSLAEQENFCETLYTTCPYNRQKLFYTDYCNNYEKCISSVAKNNGYDNFYRAFDMSCIYPSGLVDDFIYLYVPENELYPGSSSYYRPLENIPDNRWFFSRCGRQLFLYKGRAFSISKDHTICRAKKREDASIDFYMFSDICTITND
;
A
#
# COMPACT_ATOMS: atom_id res chain seq x y z
N MET A 1 -50.38 -30.49 -2.65
CA MET A 1 -49.04 -30.23 -2.06
C MET A 1 -48.15 -29.69 -3.16
N ALA A 2 -47.70 -28.44 -3.07
CA ALA A 2 -46.70 -27.88 -3.98
C ALA A 2 -45.68 -27.11 -3.14
N GLN A 3 -44.45 -27.62 -3.13
CA GLN A 3 -43.33 -27.10 -2.36
C GLN A 3 -42.98 -25.68 -2.79
N ALA A 4 -42.95 -24.77 -1.82
CA ALA A 4 -42.30 -23.47 -1.97
C ALA A 4 -40.80 -23.71 -2.14
N GLY A 5 -40.28 -23.42 -3.34
CA GLY A 5 -38.84 -23.38 -3.58
C GLY A 5 -38.23 -22.24 -2.77
N GLU A 6 -37.40 -22.58 -1.79
CA GLU A 6 -36.51 -21.64 -1.12
C GLU A 6 -35.59 -21.01 -2.17
N LYS A 7 -35.87 -19.77 -2.55
CA LYS A 7 -34.85 -18.91 -3.15
C LYS A 7 -33.81 -18.66 -2.07
N GLN A 8 -32.75 -19.46 -2.03
CA GLN A 8 -31.47 -19.03 -1.45
C GLN A 8 -30.95 -17.87 -2.29
N GLY A 9 -31.49 -16.67 -2.06
CA GLY A 9 -30.90 -15.45 -2.56
C GLY A 9 -29.49 -15.40 -1.98
N GLN A 10 -28.47 -15.43 -2.84
CA GLN A 10 -27.11 -15.11 -2.45
C GLN A 10 -27.16 -13.86 -1.59
N VAL A 11 -26.86 -14.01 -0.30
CA VAL A 11 -26.78 -12.87 0.61
C VAL A 11 -25.64 -12.02 0.09
N LYS A 12 -25.98 -10.88 -0.54
CA LYS A 12 -24.97 -9.94 -1.01
C LYS A 12 -24.20 -9.46 0.22
N PRO A 13 -22.86 -9.58 0.25
CA PRO A 13 -22.06 -9.08 1.36
C PRO A 13 -22.39 -7.60 1.60
N ARG A 14 -22.54 -7.20 2.86
CA ARG A 14 -22.83 -5.80 3.23
C ARG A 14 -21.57 -5.18 3.81
N VAL A 15 -21.09 -4.10 3.19
CA VAL A 15 -19.94 -3.35 3.72
C VAL A 15 -20.40 -2.50 4.90
N LYS A 16 -19.67 -2.58 6.01
CA LYS A 16 -19.85 -1.79 7.24
C LYS A 16 -18.52 -1.20 7.70
N TYR A 17 -18.55 -0.41 8.78
CA TYR A 17 -17.34 0.13 9.40
C TYR A 17 -17.49 0.24 10.91
N TYR A 18 -16.36 0.10 11.60
CA TYR A 18 -16.21 0.26 13.04
C TYR A 18 -15.32 1.46 13.34
N GLN A 19 -15.73 2.28 14.30
CA GLN A 19 -14.95 3.43 14.76
C GLN A 19 -13.79 2.97 15.63
N ILE A 20 -12.60 3.52 15.40
CA ILE A 20 -11.44 3.32 16.29
C ILE A 20 -11.22 4.56 17.16
N LYS A 21 -11.23 5.77 16.56
CA LYS A 21 -11.07 7.04 17.27
C LYS A 21 -12.02 8.11 16.74
N ASP A 22 -12.31 9.11 17.56
CA ASP A 22 -13.24 10.19 17.23
C ASP A 22 -12.56 11.35 16.49
N THR A 23 -13.30 12.03 15.60
CA THR A 23 -12.88 13.02 14.58
C THR A 23 -12.58 12.48 13.16
N GLY A 24 -13.56 11.81 12.54
CA GLY A 24 -13.50 11.48 11.11
C GLY A 24 -14.71 10.75 10.51
N TRP A 25 -15.83 10.66 11.23
CA TRP A 25 -16.94 9.76 10.88
C TRP A 25 -17.49 9.92 9.46
N ASN A 26 -17.55 11.16 8.95
CA ASN A 26 -18.12 11.45 7.64
C ASN A 26 -17.35 10.78 6.49
N VAL A 27 -16.00 10.74 6.56
CA VAL A 27 -15.21 10.08 5.49
C VAL A 27 -15.45 8.57 5.49
N CYS A 28 -15.53 7.95 6.65
CA CYS A 28 -15.79 6.51 6.79
C CYS A 28 -17.20 6.13 6.31
N ARG A 29 -18.22 6.85 6.79
CA ARG A 29 -19.61 6.67 6.39
C ARG A 29 -19.78 6.80 4.87
N ASP A 30 -19.21 7.86 4.32
CA ASP A 30 -19.34 8.15 2.89
C ASP A 30 -18.50 7.16 2.07
N MET A 31 -17.38 6.64 2.60
CA MET A 31 -16.61 5.59 1.94
C MET A 31 -17.42 4.31 1.83
N VAL A 32 -18.12 3.90 2.89
CA VAL A 32 -19.00 2.73 2.83
C VAL A 32 -20.13 2.93 1.83
N LYS A 33 -20.72 4.13 1.75
CA LYS A 33 -21.71 4.46 0.70
C LYS A 33 -21.09 4.37 -0.70
N ASN A 34 -19.89 4.91 -0.89
CA ASN A 34 -19.16 4.87 -2.14
C ASN A 34 -18.92 3.42 -2.60
N LEU A 35 -18.42 2.57 -1.70
CA LEU A 35 -18.20 1.16 -1.97
C LEU A 35 -19.50 0.44 -2.30
N ASN A 36 -20.56 0.61 -1.50
CA ASN A 36 -21.85 -0.01 -1.80
C ASN A 36 -22.41 0.41 -3.18
N LYS A 37 -22.20 1.67 -3.60
CA LYS A 37 -22.61 2.15 -4.93
C LYS A 37 -21.80 1.52 -6.06
N LEU A 38 -20.49 1.33 -5.88
CA LEU A 38 -19.63 0.69 -6.86
C LEU A 38 -19.97 -0.77 -7.11
N GLN A 39 -20.77 -1.40 -6.23
CA GLN A 39 -21.01 -2.85 -6.23
C GLN A 39 -19.68 -3.59 -6.42
N PRO A 40 -18.69 -3.32 -5.55
CA PRO A 40 -17.32 -3.67 -5.82
C PRO A 40 -17.29 -5.20 -5.97
N SER A 41 -16.68 -5.70 -7.04
CA SER A 41 -16.14 -7.06 -6.96
C SER A 41 -15.27 -7.08 -5.70
N GLN A 42 -15.29 -8.17 -4.92
CA GLN A 42 -14.49 -8.24 -3.70
C GLN A 42 -13.04 -7.78 -3.97
N ALA A 43 -12.49 -8.16 -5.12
CA ALA A 43 -11.17 -7.74 -5.63
C ALA A 43 -10.95 -6.21 -5.63
N SER A 44 -11.90 -5.39 -6.08
CA SER A 44 -11.69 -3.93 -6.15
C SER A 44 -11.47 -3.30 -4.77
N PHE A 45 -12.21 -3.72 -3.74
CA PHE A 45 -12.01 -3.23 -2.39
C PHE A 45 -10.66 -3.64 -1.79
N TRP A 46 -10.19 -4.84 -2.14
CA TRP A 46 -8.92 -5.38 -1.68
C TRP A 46 -7.71 -4.93 -2.51
N CYS A 47 -7.88 -4.25 -3.64
CA CYS A 47 -6.81 -3.94 -4.59
C CYS A 47 -6.57 -2.44 -4.78
N LYS A 48 -7.59 -1.72 -5.23
CA LYS A 48 -7.56 -0.28 -5.44
C LYS A 48 -8.87 0.33 -4.99
N LEU A 49 -8.80 1.31 -4.12
CA LEU A 49 -9.96 2.11 -3.78
C LEU A 49 -10.42 2.91 -4.99
N ARG A 50 -11.61 2.58 -5.50
CA ARG A 50 -12.26 3.29 -6.60
C ARG A 50 -13.31 4.25 -6.02
N PHE A 51 -13.64 5.29 -6.78
CA PHE A 51 -14.64 6.29 -6.41
C PHE A 51 -15.77 6.30 -7.43
N HIS A 52 -17.00 6.21 -6.95
CA HIS A 52 -18.20 6.31 -7.76
C HIS A 52 -18.36 7.76 -8.26
N PRO A 53 -18.76 7.99 -9.53
CA PRO A 53 -18.95 9.34 -10.06
C PRO A 53 -19.89 10.22 -9.21
N ASP A 54 -20.97 9.65 -8.67
CA ASP A 54 -21.89 10.34 -7.75
C ASP A 54 -21.33 10.70 -6.35
N MET A 55 -20.06 10.39 -6.07
CA MET A 55 -19.42 10.66 -4.79
C MET A 55 -18.24 11.65 -4.99
N PRO A 56 -18.51 12.87 -5.51
CA PRO A 56 -17.47 13.82 -5.94
C PRO A 56 -16.62 14.37 -4.80
N GLN A 57 -17.03 14.13 -3.54
CA GLN A 57 -16.21 14.44 -2.39
C GLN A 57 -14.95 13.56 -2.29
N PHE A 58 -14.91 12.41 -2.97
CA PHE A 58 -13.73 11.57 -3.08
C PHE A 58 -13.01 11.79 -4.41
N SER A 59 -11.69 11.87 -4.35
CA SER A 59 -10.84 11.89 -5.55
C SER A 59 -9.46 11.30 -5.26
N GLU A 60 -8.69 11.05 -6.31
CA GLU A 60 -7.25 10.80 -6.17
C GLU A 60 -6.48 12.13 -6.19
N PRO A 61 -5.30 12.20 -5.54
CA PRO A 61 -4.35 13.28 -5.77
C PRO A 61 -3.90 13.32 -7.23
N GLU A 62 -3.58 14.52 -7.72
CA GLU A 62 -2.91 14.68 -9.01
C GLU A 62 -1.45 14.21 -8.87
N TRP A 63 -1.17 13.03 -9.43
CA TRP A 63 0.16 12.45 -9.43
C TRP A 63 0.94 12.84 -10.68
N GLU A 64 2.13 13.37 -10.49
CA GLU A 64 3.13 13.57 -11.52
C GLU A 64 4.13 12.40 -11.49
N VAL A 65 4.35 11.76 -12.63
CA VAL A 65 5.38 10.71 -12.77
C VAL A 65 6.75 11.38 -12.89
N LEU A 66 7.69 10.94 -12.05
CA LEU A 66 9.06 11.41 -12.03
C LEU A 66 9.99 10.43 -12.74
N LYS A 67 11.01 10.96 -13.40
CA LYS A 67 12.08 10.15 -13.98
C LYS A 67 12.98 9.59 -12.89
N ILE A 68 13.22 8.28 -12.92
CA ILE A 68 14.12 7.59 -11.98
C ILE A 68 15.52 8.18 -12.07
N GLU A 69 15.96 8.52 -13.29
CA GLU A 69 17.29 9.00 -13.62
C GLU A 69 17.64 10.32 -12.94
N ASP A 70 16.63 11.14 -12.66
CA ASP A 70 16.79 12.45 -12.01
C ASP A 70 16.75 12.34 -10.47
N ASN A 71 16.47 11.14 -9.93
CA ASN A 71 16.10 10.93 -8.53
C ASN A 71 16.91 9.80 -7.84
N TRP A 72 18.10 9.45 -8.36
CA TRP A 72 18.87 8.30 -7.90
C TRP A 72 19.17 8.26 -6.40
N GLN A 73 19.55 9.39 -5.79
CA GLN A 73 19.92 9.44 -4.38
C GLN A 73 18.72 9.11 -3.48
N MET A 74 17.56 9.72 -3.76
CA MET A 74 16.32 9.44 -3.05
C MET A 74 15.91 7.96 -3.18
N ILE A 75 16.01 7.39 -4.39
CA ILE A 75 15.64 5.99 -4.64
C ILE A 75 16.62 5.03 -3.95
N TYR A 76 17.91 5.37 -3.91
CA TYR A 76 18.92 4.58 -3.19
C TYR A 76 18.61 4.50 -1.71
N GLU A 77 18.35 5.64 -1.09
CA GLU A 77 18.03 5.75 0.32
C GLU A 77 16.75 5.00 0.67
N LEU A 78 15.72 5.14 -0.18
CA LEU A 78 14.48 4.39 -0.09
C LEU A 78 14.67 2.88 -0.13
N SER A 79 15.43 2.40 -1.12
CA SER A 79 15.64 0.98 -1.36
C SER A 79 16.46 0.33 -0.24
N ASN A 80 17.28 1.11 0.48
CA ASN A 80 18.16 0.62 1.54
C ASN A 80 17.61 0.86 2.95
N TYR A 81 16.37 1.32 3.11
CA TYR A 81 15.78 1.62 4.41
C TYR A 81 15.79 0.40 5.37
N TRP A 82 15.36 -0.76 4.89
CA TRP A 82 15.32 -2.01 5.66
C TRP A 82 16.62 -2.82 5.60
N VAL A 83 17.60 -2.35 4.82
CA VAL A 83 18.88 -3.02 4.65
C VAL A 83 19.83 -2.52 5.74
N LYS A 84 20.39 -3.44 6.52
CA LYS A 84 21.42 -3.13 7.52
C LYS A 84 22.58 -2.40 6.82
N THR A 85 23.15 -1.40 7.46
CA THR A 85 24.24 -0.60 6.86
C THR A 85 25.40 -1.45 6.34
N SER A 86 25.75 -2.54 7.04
CA SER A 86 26.78 -3.51 6.62
C SER A 86 26.48 -4.19 5.29
N ASP A 87 25.21 -4.33 4.94
CA ASP A 87 24.72 -5.09 3.80
C ASP A 87 24.36 -4.15 2.63
N ARG A 88 24.46 -2.83 2.84
CA ARG A 88 24.19 -1.83 1.80
C ARG A 88 25.30 -1.83 0.76
N LEU A 89 24.91 -2.03 -0.49
CA LEU A 89 25.82 -1.82 -1.61
C LEU A 89 26.22 -0.34 -1.68
N PRO A 90 27.50 -0.02 -1.92
CA PRO A 90 27.92 1.35 -2.24
C PRO A 90 27.09 1.92 -3.40
N PHE A 91 26.74 3.21 -3.33
CA PHE A 91 25.82 3.87 -4.28
C PHE A 91 26.09 3.55 -5.75
N ALA A 92 27.35 3.64 -6.20
CA ALA A 92 27.71 3.33 -7.59
C ALA A 92 27.44 1.87 -7.98
N LYS A 93 27.74 0.91 -7.08
CA LYS A 93 27.46 -0.52 -7.30
C LYS A 93 25.96 -0.79 -7.29
N TRP A 94 25.24 -0.19 -6.35
CA TRP A 94 23.79 -0.27 -6.29
C TRP A 94 23.14 0.28 -7.56
N ARG A 95 23.55 1.46 -8.03
CA ARG A 95 23.00 2.08 -9.24
C ARG A 95 23.25 1.23 -10.48
N ALA A 96 24.44 0.65 -10.60
CA ALA A 96 24.75 -0.26 -11.70
C ALA A 96 23.91 -1.54 -11.65
N GLN A 97 23.67 -2.10 -10.45
CA GLN A 97 22.75 -3.24 -10.28
C GLN A 97 21.32 -2.86 -10.63
N TYR A 98 20.83 -1.74 -10.10
CA TYR A 98 19.49 -1.23 -10.35
C TYR A 98 19.19 -1.04 -11.84
N LEU A 99 20.12 -0.43 -12.58
CA LEU A 99 19.98 -0.24 -14.03
C LEU A 99 19.91 -1.57 -14.78
N ARG A 100 20.73 -2.56 -14.37
CA ARG A 100 20.65 -3.92 -14.95
C ARG A 100 19.31 -4.57 -14.65
N ASP A 101 18.84 -4.51 -13.42
CA ASP A 101 17.57 -5.11 -13.01
C ASP A 101 16.39 -4.46 -13.76
N MET A 102 16.42 -3.14 -13.90
CA MET A 102 15.42 -2.40 -14.67
C MET A 102 15.44 -2.76 -16.16
N GLN A 103 16.62 -2.94 -16.76
CA GLN A 103 16.77 -3.40 -18.15
C GLN A 103 16.30 -4.84 -18.35
N ASN A 104 16.57 -5.71 -17.37
CA ASN A 104 16.13 -7.10 -17.37
C ASN A 104 14.61 -7.21 -17.10
N GLY A 105 14.01 -6.20 -16.47
CA GLY A 105 12.62 -6.18 -16.04
C GLY A 105 12.35 -7.01 -14.79
N TYR A 106 13.40 -7.41 -14.06
CA TYR A 106 13.30 -8.17 -12.82
C TYR A 106 14.51 -7.98 -11.89
N ILE A 107 14.26 -8.15 -10.60
CA ILE A 107 15.29 -8.37 -9.59
C ILE A 107 15.46 -9.87 -9.38
N GLU A 108 16.69 -10.33 -9.32
CA GLU A 108 17.04 -11.71 -8.96
C GLU A 108 17.82 -11.72 -7.65
N GLY A 109 17.51 -12.69 -6.79
CA GLY A 109 18.20 -12.82 -5.51
C GLY A 109 18.10 -14.23 -4.96
N GLU A 110 18.72 -14.43 -3.81
CA GLU A 110 18.70 -15.71 -3.11
C GLU A 110 18.32 -15.48 -1.66
N LYS A 111 17.37 -16.27 -1.16
CA LYS A 111 17.01 -16.26 0.25
C LYS A 111 18.03 -17.06 1.06
N LEU A 112 18.68 -16.39 2.00
CA LEU A 112 19.55 -17.03 2.98
C LEU A 112 18.77 -17.36 4.27
N PRO A 113 19.04 -18.51 4.92
CA PRO A 113 20.03 -19.54 4.55
C PRO A 113 19.49 -20.63 3.62
N SER A 114 18.23 -20.56 3.18
CA SER A 114 17.58 -21.67 2.47
C SER A 114 18.10 -21.92 1.04
N GLY A 115 18.90 -21.02 0.49
CA GLY A 115 19.45 -21.11 -0.86
C GLY A 115 18.40 -20.97 -1.97
N VAL A 116 17.22 -20.43 -1.65
CA VAL A 116 16.11 -20.38 -2.61
C VAL A 116 16.32 -19.15 -3.50
N SER A 117 16.69 -19.38 -4.76
CA SER A 117 16.73 -18.33 -5.76
C SER A 117 15.32 -17.85 -6.09
N TYR A 118 15.16 -16.54 -6.24
CA TYR A 118 13.89 -15.90 -6.55
C TYR A 118 14.04 -14.82 -7.60
N ARG A 119 12.94 -14.56 -8.30
CA ARG A 119 12.83 -13.49 -9.29
C ARG A 119 11.57 -12.67 -9.05
N LEU A 120 11.70 -11.35 -9.05
CA LEU A 120 10.60 -10.41 -8.89
C LEU A 120 10.53 -9.50 -10.10
N PRO A 121 9.35 -9.32 -10.73
CA PRO A 121 9.18 -8.29 -11.74
C PRO A 121 9.62 -6.93 -11.20
N PHE A 122 10.36 -6.17 -12.00
CA PHE A 122 10.93 -4.90 -11.60
C PHE A 122 10.84 -3.87 -12.71
N ARG A 123 9.87 -2.97 -12.56
CA ARG A 123 9.59 -1.83 -13.44
C ARG A 123 9.22 -0.65 -12.55
N PRO A 124 10.24 -0.05 -11.89
CA PRO A 124 10.01 0.87 -10.81
C PRO A 124 9.26 2.11 -11.28
N SER A 125 8.39 2.63 -10.41
CA SER A 125 7.67 3.87 -10.64
C SER A 125 7.90 4.82 -9.49
N LEU A 126 8.18 6.07 -9.82
CA LEU A 126 8.31 7.16 -8.88
C LEU A 126 7.31 8.23 -9.27
N ARG A 127 6.49 8.67 -8.31
CA ARG A 127 5.48 9.71 -8.54
C ARG A 127 5.44 10.68 -7.38
N ARG A 128 5.08 11.93 -7.65
CA ARG A 128 4.84 12.96 -6.64
C ARG A 128 3.45 13.56 -6.73
N ALA A 129 2.90 13.99 -5.61
CA ALA A 129 1.66 14.75 -5.54
C ALA A 129 1.80 15.89 -4.52
N LYS A 130 0.97 16.93 -4.66
CA LYS A 130 0.85 18.01 -3.69
C LYS A 130 -0.52 17.93 -3.02
N VAL A 131 -0.57 17.80 -1.69
CA VAL A 131 -1.82 17.60 -0.96
C VAL A 131 -1.87 18.40 0.33
N ARG A 132 -3.08 18.68 0.82
CA ARG A 132 -3.29 19.22 2.17
C ARG A 132 -3.81 18.12 3.07
N PHE A 133 -3.20 17.92 4.24
CA PHE A 133 -3.74 17.00 5.25
C PHE A 133 -4.87 17.62 6.06
N GLU A 134 -4.86 18.95 6.17
CA GLU A 134 -5.86 19.75 6.88
C GLU A 134 -6.40 20.85 5.97
N GLN A 135 -7.66 21.27 6.16
CA GLN A 135 -8.34 22.20 5.25
C GLN A 135 -7.56 23.51 5.05
N ASN A 136 -6.97 24.04 6.12
CA ASN A 136 -6.13 25.24 6.10
C ASN A 136 -4.65 24.92 6.37
N GLY A 137 -4.25 23.66 6.27
CA GLY A 137 -2.87 23.22 6.48
C GLY A 137 -1.98 23.53 5.27
N PRO A 138 -0.64 23.44 5.43
CA PRO A 138 0.30 23.64 4.33
C PRO A 138 0.09 22.61 3.20
N LEU A 139 0.58 22.96 2.01
CA LEU A 139 0.58 22.07 0.86
C LEU A 139 1.83 21.20 0.90
N VAL A 140 1.66 19.93 1.22
CA VAL A 140 2.75 18.97 1.45
C VAL A 140 3.03 18.18 0.18
N THR A 141 4.30 17.92 -0.14
CA THR A 141 4.68 17.00 -1.21
C THR A 141 4.56 15.56 -0.72
N VAL A 142 4.04 14.66 -1.54
CA VAL A 142 4.02 13.23 -1.24
C VAL A 142 4.72 12.52 -2.37
N VAL A 143 5.57 11.54 -2.08
CA VAL A 143 6.30 10.76 -3.06
C VAL A 143 5.96 9.28 -2.88
N SER A 144 5.54 8.61 -3.94
CA SER A 144 5.31 7.16 -3.89
C SER A 144 6.33 6.49 -4.81
N TYR A 145 7.02 5.50 -4.26
CA TYR A 145 8.02 4.71 -4.97
C TYR A 145 7.68 3.24 -4.84
N THR A 146 7.60 2.56 -5.97
CA THR A 146 7.18 1.17 -6.04
C THR A 146 8.09 0.41 -7.00
N GLY A 147 8.35 -0.87 -6.72
CA GLY A 147 9.17 -1.74 -7.59
C GLY A 147 8.46 -2.14 -8.90
N LEU A 148 7.15 -1.93 -8.97
CA LEU A 148 6.31 -2.13 -10.14
C LEU A 148 5.40 -0.92 -10.34
N SER A 149 4.97 -0.67 -11.57
CA SER A 149 3.96 0.36 -11.80
C SER A 149 2.67 0.01 -11.05
N LEU A 150 1.92 1.03 -10.62
CA LEU A 150 0.66 0.82 -9.91
C LEU A 150 -0.33 0.02 -10.74
N ALA A 151 -0.37 0.28 -12.05
CA ALA A 151 -1.25 -0.44 -12.96
C ALA A 151 -0.94 -1.95 -12.96
N GLU A 152 0.35 -2.32 -12.94
CA GLU A 152 0.77 -3.72 -12.86
C GLU A 152 0.45 -4.34 -11.50
N GLN A 153 0.69 -3.61 -10.41
CA GLN A 153 0.36 -4.04 -9.06
C GLN A 153 -1.15 -4.24 -8.87
N GLU A 154 -1.95 -3.30 -9.38
CA GLU A 154 -3.42 -3.36 -9.36
C GLU A 154 -3.93 -4.53 -10.19
N ASN A 155 -3.41 -4.70 -11.42
CA ASN A 155 -3.80 -5.81 -12.28
C ASN A 155 -3.43 -7.17 -11.66
N PHE A 156 -2.25 -7.28 -11.07
CA PHE A 156 -1.82 -8.48 -10.38
C PHE A 156 -2.72 -8.79 -9.18
N CYS A 157 -3.03 -7.77 -8.37
CA CYS A 157 -3.97 -7.90 -7.27
C CYS A 157 -5.35 -8.37 -7.73
N GLU A 158 -5.91 -7.73 -8.75
CA GLU A 158 -7.23 -8.07 -9.27
C GLU A 158 -7.25 -9.50 -9.82
N THR A 159 -6.20 -9.90 -10.54
CA THR A 159 -6.03 -11.28 -11.02
C THR A 159 -5.98 -12.27 -9.86
N LEU A 160 -5.22 -11.95 -8.81
CA LEU A 160 -5.09 -12.78 -7.62
C LEU A 160 -6.44 -13.00 -6.93
N TYR A 161 -7.18 -11.94 -6.64
CA TYR A 161 -8.44 -12.02 -5.91
C TYR A 161 -9.61 -12.57 -6.74
N THR A 162 -9.55 -12.45 -8.08
CA THR A 162 -10.55 -13.07 -8.97
C THR A 162 -10.27 -14.55 -9.24
N THR A 163 -9.00 -14.96 -9.25
CA THR A 163 -8.60 -16.34 -9.55
C THR A 163 -8.53 -17.21 -8.29
N CYS A 164 -7.98 -16.68 -7.20
CA CYS A 164 -7.78 -17.43 -5.97
C CYS A 164 -8.90 -17.12 -4.97
N PRO A 165 -9.79 -18.08 -4.68
CA PRO A 165 -10.92 -17.84 -3.78
C PRO A 165 -10.37 -17.53 -2.39
N TYR A 166 -10.59 -16.30 -1.92
CA TYR A 166 -10.17 -15.83 -0.60
C TYR A 166 -11.35 -15.82 0.38
N ASN A 167 -11.16 -16.48 1.52
CA ASN A 167 -12.13 -16.57 2.60
C ASN A 167 -11.36 -16.55 3.92
N ARG A 168 -11.29 -15.37 4.52
CA ARG A 168 -10.58 -15.14 5.77
C ARG A 168 -11.00 -16.07 6.91
N GLN A 169 -12.29 -16.40 7.00
CA GLN A 169 -12.82 -17.28 8.05
C GLN A 169 -12.30 -18.72 7.90
N LYS A 170 -11.98 -19.13 6.68
CA LYS A 170 -11.48 -20.47 6.37
C LYS A 170 -9.95 -20.60 6.37
N LEU A 171 -9.21 -19.49 6.48
CA LEU A 171 -7.73 -19.50 6.45
C LEU A 171 -7.10 -20.32 7.58
N PHE A 172 -7.80 -20.51 8.69
CA PHE A 172 -7.33 -21.33 9.81
C PHE A 172 -7.49 -22.84 9.55
N TYR A 173 -8.18 -23.25 8.47
CA TYR A 173 -8.22 -24.65 8.04
C TYR A 173 -7.04 -24.96 7.13
N THR A 174 -6.19 -25.90 7.54
CA THR A 174 -4.93 -26.26 6.87
C THR A 174 -5.11 -26.57 5.38
N ASP A 175 -6.14 -27.32 5.00
CA ASP A 175 -6.39 -27.68 3.60
C ASP A 175 -6.77 -26.47 2.74
N TYR A 176 -7.58 -25.58 3.29
CA TYR A 176 -7.97 -24.35 2.61
C TYR A 176 -6.77 -23.43 2.42
N CYS A 177 -5.98 -23.24 3.49
CA CYS A 177 -4.72 -22.52 3.48
C CYS A 177 -3.78 -23.07 2.37
N ASN A 178 -3.46 -24.37 2.41
CA ASN A 178 -2.58 -25.01 1.42
C ASN A 178 -3.06 -24.84 -0.03
N ASN A 179 -4.36 -24.98 -0.28
CA ASN A 179 -4.92 -24.81 -1.62
C ASN A 179 -4.85 -23.35 -2.09
N TYR A 180 -5.10 -22.41 -1.18
CA TYR A 180 -4.96 -20.99 -1.45
C TYR A 180 -3.50 -20.60 -1.77
N GLU A 181 -2.52 -21.09 -1.01
CA GLU A 181 -1.09 -20.85 -1.27
C GLU A 181 -0.64 -21.39 -2.63
N LYS A 182 -1.10 -22.59 -3.00
CA LYS A 182 -0.84 -23.17 -4.33
C LYS A 182 -1.41 -22.29 -5.45
N CYS A 183 -2.62 -21.79 -5.26
CA CYS A 183 -3.24 -20.88 -6.22
C CYS A 183 -2.43 -19.58 -6.36
N ILE A 184 -2.11 -18.92 -5.24
CA ILE A 184 -1.31 -17.70 -5.22
C ILE A 184 0.01 -17.92 -5.96
N SER A 185 0.72 -19.00 -5.63
CA SER A 185 2.02 -19.32 -6.23
C SER A 185 1.93 -19.51 -7.74
N SER A 186 0.84 -20.12 -8.23
CA SER A 186 0.57 -20.30 -9.66
C SER A 186 0.31 -18.95 -10.35
N VAL A 187 -0.55 -18.11 -9.77
CA VAL A 187 -0.85 -16.77 -10.30
C VAL A 187 0.39 -15.88 -10.30
N ALA A 188 1.16 -15.89 -9.22
CA ALA A 188 2.42 -15.15 -9.09
C ALA A 188 3.42 -15.56 -10.18
N LYS A 189 3.62 -16.86 -10.39
CA LYS A 189 4.49 -17.37 -11.46
C LYS A 189 4.07 -16.89 -12.84
N ASN A 190 2.77 -16.93 -13.14
CA ASN A 190 2.23 -16.45 -14.42
C ASN A 190 2.42 -14.94 -14.63
N ASN A 191 2.66 -14.19 -13.55
CA ASN A 191 2.94 -12.74 -13.57
C ASN A 191 4.44 -12.42 -13.40
N GLY A 192 5.32 -13.41 -13.58
CA GLY A 192 6.78 -13.22 -13.58
C GLY A 192 7.45 -13.26 -12.21
N TYR A 193 6.72 -13.67 -11.16
CA TYR A 193 7.28 -13.90 -9.84
C TYR A 193 7.73 -15.36 -9.71
N ASP A 194 9.04 -15.61 -9.69
CA ASP A 194 9.58 -16.95 -9.44
C ASP A 194 9.97 -17.13 -7.98
N ASN A 195 9.47 -18.21 -7.36
CA ASN A 195 9.73 -18.59 -5.98
C ASN A 195 9.41 -17.53 -4.91
N PHE A 196 8.67 -16.47 -5.24
CA PHE A 196 8.32 -15.36 -4.35
C PHE A 196 7.79 -15.83 -2.99
N TYR A 197 6.79 -16.70 -2.99
CA TYR A 197 6.16 -17.17 -1.75
C TYR A 197 7.14 -17.84 -0.79
N ARG A 198 8.04 -18.68 -1.34
CA ARG A 198 9.09 -19.38 -0.58
C ARG A 198 10.22 -18.44 -0.16
N ALA A 199 10.57 -17.47 -1.01
CA ALA A 199 11.61 -16.49 -0.75
C ALA A 199 11.27 -15.56 0.42
N PHE A 200 9.99 -15.21 0.58
CA PHE A 200 9.55 -14.22 1.56
C PHE A 200 8.81 -14.80 2.79
N ASP A 201 8.81 -16.14 2.98
CA ASP A 201 8.07 -16.82 4.06
C ASP A 201 6.62 -16.33 4.18
N MET A 202 5.99 -16.08 3.04
CA MET A 202 4.60 -15.65 3.07
C MET A 202 3.74 -16.81 3.56
N SER A 203 2.78 -16.51 4.43
CA SER A 203 1.79 -17.48 4.90
C SER A 203 0.42 -17.15 4.32
N CYS A 204 -0.45 -18.16 4.21
CA CYS A 204 -1.81 -17.99 3.69
C CYS A 204 -2.62 -16.93 4.46
N ILE A 205 -2.18 -16.57 5.67
CA ILE A 205 -2.77 -15.58 6.55
C ILE A 205 -2.49 -14.14 6.05
N TYR A 206 -1.42 -13.92 5.29
CA TYR A 206 -0.99 -12.59 4.81
C TYR A 206 -0.79 -12.52 3.28
N PRO A 207 -1.84 -12.75 2.46
CA PRO A 207 -1.74 -12.63 1.01
C PRO A 207 -1.49 -11.18 0.55
N SER A 208 -1.72 -10.19 1.43
CA SER A 208 -1.62 -8.76 1.14
C SER A 208 -0.20 -8.24 0.93
N GLY A 209 0.84 -9.05 1.14
CA GLY A 209 2.24 -8.67 0.83
C GLY A 209 2.58 -8.64 -0.67
N LEU A 210 1.61 -8.95 -1.54
CA LEU A 210 1.78 -9.02 -2.98
C LEU A 210 1.58 -7.66 -3.70
N VAL A 211 1.09 -6.65 -2.97
CA VAL A 211 0.68 -5.34 -3.50
C VAL A 211 1.07 -4.28 -2.47
N ASP A 212 2.38 -4.17 -2.25
CA ASP A 212 2.94 -3.24 -1.28
C ASP A 212 3.25 -1.92 -1.99
N ASP A 213 2.26 -1.03 -1.98
CA ASP A 213 2.51 0.38 -2.24
C ASP A 213 3.18 0.98 -1.02
N PHE A 214 4.45 1.34 -1.18
CA PHE A 214 5.12 2.19 -0.20
C PHE A 214 4.82 3.65 -0.56
N ILE A 215 3.87 4.24 0.15
CA ILE A 215 3.66 5.68 0.13
C ILE A 215 4.63 6.31 1.10
N TYR A 216 5.37 7.28 0.59
CA TYR A 216 6.29 8.04 1.38
C TYR A 216 5.93 9.53 1.36
N LEU A 217 6.04 10.20 2.49
CA LEU A 217 5.71 11.62 2.58
C LEU A 217 7.00 12.43 2.44
N TYR A 218 6.99 13.47 1.60
CA TYR A 218 8.07 14.47 1.54
C TYR A 218 7.59 15.75 2.21
N VAL A 219 8.04 16.01 3.43
CA VAL A 219 7.81 17.31 4.06
C VAL A 219 9.14 18.03 4.13
N PRO A 220 9.29 19.19 3.44
CA PRO A 220 10.51 19.99 3.50
C PRO A 220 10.98 20.25 4.96
N GLU A 221 12.30 20.35 5.24
CA GLU A 221 12.84 20.58 6.61
C GLU A 221 12.35 21.91 7.17
N ASN A 222 12.21 22.91 6.30
CA ASN A 222 11.67 24.22 6.65
C ASN A 222 10.18 24.20 7.03
N GLU A 223 9.49 23.06 6.90
CA GLU A 223 8.10 22.85 7.32
C GLU A 223 7.94 21.81 8.47
N LEU A 224 9.02 21.15 8.91
CA LEU A 224 9.04 20.25 10.08
C LEU A 224 10.30 20.42 10.94
N TYR A 225 10.10 20.90 12.17
CA TYR A 225 11.19 21.31 13.06
C TYR A 225 12.18 20.19 13.48
N PRO A 226 13.44 20.54 13.80
CA PRO A 226 14.57 19.60 13.88
C PRO A 226 14.57 18.57 15.02
N GLY A 227 13.67 18.66 16.02
CA GLY A 227 13.90 18.02 17.33
C GLY A 227 13.51 16.54 17.53
N SER A 228 13.00 15.81 16.54
CA SER A 228 12.36 14.50 16.79
C SER A 228 13.31 13.31 16.73
N SER A 229 13.48 12.62 17.86
CA SER A 229 14.37 11.46 18.02
C SER A 229 13.67 10.09 18.06
N SER A 230 12.35 9.97 17.86
CA SER A 230 11.67 8.71 18.24
C SER A 230 11.00 7.88 17.13
N TYR A 231 10.72 8.37 15.92
CA TYR A 231 10.14 7.52 14.84
C TYR A 231 10.56 7.92 13.41
N TYR A 232 11.66 8.66 13.30
CA TYR A 232 12.13 9.28 12.06
C TYR A 232 13.54 8.82 11.80
N ARG A 233 13.86 8.51 10.54
CA ARG A 233 15.25 8.57 10.10
C ARG A 233 15.37 9.66 9.05
N PRO A 234 16.16 10.71 9.30
CA PRO A 234 16.60 11.57 8.20
C PRO A 234 17.36 10.70 7.20
N LEU A 235 17.20 10.99 5.92
CA LEU A 235 18.07 10.39 4.92
C LEU A 235 19.38 11.19 4.92
N GLU A 236 20.46 10.53 5.31
CA GLU A 236 21.78 11.15 5.36
C GLU A 236 22.17 11.61 3.94
N ASN A 237 22.35 12.92 3.76
CA ASN A 237 22.76 13.63 2.53
C ASN A 237 21.66 14.18 1.62
N ILE A 238 20.40 14.18 2.06
CA ILE A 238 19.37 15.04 1.46
C ILE A 238 18.84 15.97 2.56
N PRO A 239 19.31 17.24 2.63
CA PRO A 239 18.66 18.22 3.51
C PRO A 239 17.18 18.28 3.11
N ASP A 240 16.28 18.37 4.08
CA ASP A 240 14.82 18.40 3.89
C ASP A 240 14.05 17.07 3.74
N ASN A 241 14.62 15.92 4.10
CA ASN A 241 13.94 14.62 3.97
C ASN A 241 13.54 13.94 5.31
N ARG A 242 12.23 13.71 5.53
CA ARG A 242 11.70 12.87 6.62
C ARG A 242 10.60 11.93 6.11
N TRP A 243 10.78 10.62 6.35
CA TRP A 243 9.95 9.56 5.78
C TRP A 243 9.23 8.79 6.90
N PHE A 244 8.03 8.28 6.62
CA PHE A 244 7.24 7.50 7.57
C PHE A 244 6.75 6.19 6.97
N PHE A 245 6.89 5.12 7.75
CA PHE A 245 6.18 3.87 7.52
C PHE A 245 4.96 3.83 8.44
N SER A 246 3.76 3.90 7.88
CA SER A 246 2.52 3.62 8.62
C SER A 246 1.86 2.38 8.03
N ARG A 247 1.24 1.56 8.88
CA ARG A 247 0.33 0.47 8.44
C ARG A 247 -0.75 0.99 7.48
N CYS A 248 -1.01 2.29 7.50
CA CYS A 248 -1.97 3.01 6.71
C CYS A 248 -1.52 3.49 5.32
N GLY A 249 -0.34 3.12 4.82
CA GLY A 249 0.26 3.76 3.63
C GLY A 249 -0.04 3.12 2.28
N ARG A 250 -1.18 2.45 2.08
CA ARG A 250 -1.43 1.70 0.84
C ARG A 250 -1.84 2.59 -0.33
N GLN A 251 -2.83 3.45 -0.15
CA GLN A 251 -3.31 4.37 -1.20
C GLN A 251 -3.63 5.72 -0.58
N LEU A 252 -3.21 6.80 -1.22
CA LEU A 252 -3.60 8.16 -0.85
C LEU A 252 -4.87 8.55 -1.62
N PHE A 253 -5.84 9.10 -0.92
CA PHE A 253 -7.05 9.65 -1.52
C PHE A 253 -7.43 10.97 -0.86
N LEU A 254 -8.21 11.78 -1.56
CA LEU A 254 -8.72 13.04 -1.06
C LEU A 254 -10.19 12.89 -0.65
N TYR A 255 -10.55 13.48 0.48
CA TYR A 255 -11.94 13.67 0.89
C TYR A 255 -12.18 15.16 1.18
N LYS A 256 -12.99 15.80 0.31
CA LYS A 256 -13.21 17.26 0.33
C LYS A 256 -11.89 18.04 0.36
N GLY A 257 -10.95 17.67 -0.51
CA GLY A 257 -9.64 18.32 -0.66
C GLY A 257 -8.61 18.01 0.45
N ARG A 258 -8.93 17.13 1.41
CA ARG A 258 -7.99 16.70 2.46
C ARG A 258 -7.49 15.29 2.19
N ALA A 259 -6.20 15.05 2.41
CA ALA A 259 -5.58 13.77 2.19
C ALA A 259 -5.81 12.77 3.34
N PHE A 260 -6.21 11.57 2.95
CA PHE A 260 -6.40 10.39 3.79
C PHE A 260 -5.67 9.21 3.14
N SER A 261 -5.40 8.19 3.92
CA SER A 261 -4.85 6.95 3.40
C SER A 261 -5.60 5.73 3.94
N ILE A 262 -5.43 4.60 3.29
CA ILE A 262 -6.04 3.33 3.67
C ILE A 262 -4.95 2.30 3.97
N SER A 263 -5.12 1.51 5.02
CA SER A 263 -4.24 0.40 5.36
C SER A 263 -4.55 -0.85 4.53
N LYS A 264 -3.65 -1.83 4.60
CA LYS A 264 -3.89 -3.18 4.05
C LYS A 264 -5.08 -3.88 4.71
N ASP A 265 -5.40 -3.51 5.95
CA ASP A 265 -6.51 -4.06 6.75
C ASP A 265 -7.80 -3.23 6.60
N HIS A 266 -7.86 -2.36 5.58
CA HIS A 266 -8.98 -1.45 5.30
C HIS A 266 -9.31 -0.46 6.42
N THR A 267 -8.29 -0.08 7.16
CA THR A 267 -8.37 1.00 8.12
C THR A 267 -8.17 2.31 7.38
N ILE A 268 -9.14 3.20 7.42
CA ILE A 268 -8.96 4.58 6.97
C ILE A 268 -8.16 5.31 8.03
N CYS A 269 -7.13 6.00 7.58
CA CYS A 269 -6.24 6.76 8.44
C CYS A 269 -6.11 8.19 7.94
N ARG A 270 -5.87 9.09 8.90
CA ARG A 270 -5.63 10.50 8.64
C ARG A 270 -4.30 10.87 9.23
N ALA A 271 -3.47 11.56 8.45
CA ALA A 271 -2.29 12.20 8.99
C ALA A 271 -2.75 13.37 9.86
N LYS A 272 -2.48 13.28 11.15
CA LYS A 272 -2.75 14.37 12.10
C LYS A 272 -1.43 14.96 12.54
N LYS A 273 -1.36 16.29 12.59
CA LYS A 273 -0.29 16.99 13.29
C LYS A 273 -0.39 16.64 14.79
N ARG A 274 0.63 15.98 15.32
CA ARG A 274 0.78 15.72 16.75
C ARG A 274 1.64 16.83 17.32
N GLU A 275 1.09 17.51 18.31
CA GLU A 275 1.81 18.46 19.14
C GLU A 275 2.16 17.69 20.41
N ASP A 276 3.40 17.21 20.49
CA ASP A 276 3.97 16.66 21.72
C ASP A 276 5.01 17.66 22.24
N ALA A 277 5.28 17.67 23.55
CA ALA A 277 5.87 18.76 24.34
C ALA A 277 7.24 19.33 23.89
N SER A 278 7.78 18.90 22.75
CA SER A 278 8.97 19.47 22.12
C SER A 278 8.99 19.47 20.58
N ILE A 279 8.08 18.76 19.87
CA ILE A 279 8.13 18.65 18.40
C ILE A 279 6.75 18.50 17.74
N ASP A 280 6.55 19.22 16.65
CA ASP A 280 5.44 19.07 15.71
C ASP A 280 5.73 18.00 14.65
N PHE A 281 4.82 17.04 14.46
CA PHE A 281 4.95 16.07 13.37
C PHE A 281 3.63 15.49 12.85
N TYR A 282 3.60 15.00 11.61
CA TYR A 282 2.43 14.32 11.05
C TYR A 282 2.50 12.81 11.24
N MET A 283 1.51 12.21 11.88
CA MET A 283 1.39 10.76 11.98
C MET A 283 0.01 10.32 11.48
N PHE A 284 -0.03 9.30 10.63
CA PHE A 284 -1.27 8.65 10.28
C PHE A 284 -1.82 7.92 11.50
N SER A 285 -3.01 8.32 11.93
CA SER A 285 -3.78 7.64 12.95
C SER A 285 -5.02 7.00 12.35
N ASP A 286 -5.30 5.78 12.76
CA ASP A 286 -6.51 5.05 12.45
C ASP A 286 -7.76 5.85 12.87
N ILE A 287 -8.71 5.97 11.94
CA ILE A 287 -10.02 6.58 12.20
C ILE A 287 -11.06 5.48 12.36
N CYS A 288 -11.13 4.56 11.39
CA CYS A 288 -12.12 3.50 11.34
C CYS A 288 -11.61 2.32 10.52
N THR A 289 -12.15 1.13 10.76
CA THR A 289 -11.91 -0.06 9.94
C THR A 289 -13.17 -0.42 9.17
N ILE A 290 -13.02 -0.65 7.87
CA ILE A 290 -14.10 -1.11 6.99
C ILE A 290 -14.12 -2.65 6.98
N THR A 291 -15.29 -3.25 7.14
CA THR A 291 -15.48 -4.71 7.16
C THR A 291 -16.53 -5.15 6.13
N ASN A 292 -16.36 -6.37 5.64
CA ASN A 292 -17.39 -7.07 4.88
C ASN A 292 -18.09 -8.04 5.85
N ASP A 293 -19.37 -7.80 6.11
CA ASP A 293 -20.24 -8.74 6.81
C ASP A 293 -20.97 -9.66 5.82
#